data_AF-A0A3N7DW88-F1
#
_entry.id   AF-A0A3N7DW88-F1
#
_cell.length_a   1.000
_cell.length_b   1.000
_cell.length_c   1.000
_cell.angle_alpha   90.00
_cell.angle_beta   90.00
_cell.angle_gamma   90.00
#
_symmetry.space_group_name_H-M   'P 1'
#
loop_
_entity.id
_entity.type
_entity.pdbx_description
1 polymer ?
#
loop_
_entity_poly.entity_id
_entity_poly.type
_entity_poly.pdbx_seq_one_letter_code
_entity_poly.pdbx_strand_id
1 'polypeptide(L)'
;MMKDAAGTFIEIPIAATAYSQFFYAKMLLNRLFKNSKYAVLGDGRAIGGGRKRQLQSILRGDHGVVSLDSFRCTQVENALRRYESRHSDGHFVIIAHPKALSQGSFEVLARLAKNHKLQFNVL
;
A
#
# COMPACT_ATOMS: atom_id res chain seq x y z
N MET A 1 -10.75 -1.76 23.34
CA MET A 1 -9.51 -1.62 24.14
C MET A 1 -9.33 -2.90 24.94
N MET A 2 -8.54 -3.84 24.43
CA MET A 2 -8.25 -5.11 25.11
C MET A 2 -6.98 -4.88 25.94
N LYS A 3 -7.10 -4.91 27.27
CA LYS A 3 -5.98 -4.70 28.19
C LYS A 3 -5.21 -6.01 28.32
N ASP A 4 -4.00 -6.06 27.75
CA ASP A 4 -3.02 -7.09 28.05
C ASP A 4 -2.30 -6.76 29.37
N ALA A 5 -1.94 -7.77 30.16
CA ALA A 5 -1.46 -7.61 31.53
C ALA A 5 0.02 -7.18 31.65
N ALA A 6 0.74 -7.04 30.53
CA ALA A 6 2.20 -6.86 30.51
C ALA A 6 2.72 -5.50 29.97
N GLY A 7 1.85 -4.54 29.66
CA GLY A 7 2.27 -3.21 29.21
C GLY A 7 1.16 -2.43 28.51
N THR A 8 1.23 -1.10 28.53
CA THR A 8 0.31 -0.26 27.75
C THR A 8 0.90 -0.03 26.37
N PHE A 9 0.31 -0.64 25.34
CA PHE A 9 0.67 -0.39 23.95
C PHE A 9 -0.45 0.34 23.22
N ILE A 10 -0.08 1.26 22.32
CA ILE A 10 -1.02 1.92 21.42
C ILE A 10 -0.99 1.16 20.10
N GLU A 11 -2.14 0.57 19.73
CA GLU A 11 -2.31 -0.07 18.43
C GLU A 11 -2.82 0.97 17.43
N ILE A 12 -2.10 1.14 16.31
CA ILE A 12 -2.54 1.99 15.20
C ILE A 12 -2.83 1.10 13.99
N PRO A 13 -4.10 0.94 13.58
CA PRO A 13 -4.47 0.01 12.52
C PRO A 13 -3.95 0.50 11.16
N ILE A 14 -3.41 -0.44 10.38
CA ILE A 14 -2.99 -0.18 9.00
C ILE A 14 -4.25 0.04 8.14
N ALA A 15 -4.26 1.10 7.35
CA ALA A 15 -5.38 1.40 6.46
C ALA A 15 -5.57 0.28 5.44
N ALA A 16 -6.82 0.01 5.06
CA ALA A 16 -7.18 -0.99 4.06
C ALA A 16 -7.87 -0.34 2.85
N THR A 17 -7.70 -0.95 1.69
CA THR A 17 -8.37 -0.54 0.46
C THR A 17 -8.83 -1.75 -0.35
N ALA A 18 -9.89 -1.55 -1.13
CA ALA A 18 -10.29 -2.48 -2.17
C ALA A 18 -9.38 -2.29 -3.40
N TYR A 19 -8.85 -3.39 -3.92
CA TYR A 19 -8.14 -3.48 -5.18
C TYR A 19 -9.05 -4.14 -6.21
N SER A 20 -9.39 -3.40 -7.27
CA SER A 20 -10.28 -3.89 -8.31
C SER A 20 -9.58 -4.88 -9.25
N GLN A 21 -10.36 -5.63 -10.02
CA GLN A 21 -9.87 -6.48 -11.11
C GLN A 21 -9.00 -5.68 -12.09
N PHE A 22 -9.44 -4.46 -12.45
CA PHE A 22 -8.68 -3.55 -13.32
C PHE A 22 -7.34 -3.13 -12.74
N PHE A 23 -7.27 -2.94 -11.42
CA PHE A 23 -6.00 -2.67 -10.76
C PHE A 23 -5.03 -3.84 -10.94
N TYR A 24 -5.48 -5.08 -10.70
CA TYR A 24 -4.66 -6.26 -10.87
C TYR A 24 -4.24 -6.51 -12.33
N ALA A 25 -5.12 -6.25 -13.29
CA ALA A 25 -4.79 -6.30 -14.71
C ALA A 25 -3.70 -5.26 -15.06
N LYS A 26 -3.84 -4.00 -14.61
CA LYS A 26 -2.80 -2.96 -14.79
C LYS A 26 -1.48 -3.34 -14.14
N MET A 27 -1.52 -3.93 -12.94
CA MET A 27 -0.34 -4.39 -12.23
C MET A 27 0.38 -5.50 -13.01
N LEU A 28 -0.37 -6.46 -13.56
CA LEU A 28 0.17 -7.53 -14.40
C LEU A 28 0.81 -6.97 -15.68
N LEU A 29 0.13 -6.06 -16.37
CA LEU A 29 0.67 -5.39 -17.56
C LEU A 29 1.96 -4.65 -17.25
N ASN A 30 2.01 -3.88 -16.16
CA ASN A 30 3.24 -3.18 -15.76
C ASN A 30 4.40 -4.14 -15.49
N ARG A 31 4.12 -5.32 -14.93
CA ARG A 31 5.12 -6.37 -14.73
C ARG A 31 5.59 -6.99 -16.05
N LEU A 32 4.67 -7.23 -16.99
CA LEU A 32 4.98 -7.80 -18.31
C LEU A 32 5.83 -6.84 -19.16
N PHE A 33 5.50 -5.54 -19.13
CA PHE A 33 6.26 -4.49 -19.82
C PHE A 33 7.52 -4.04 -19.06
N LYS A 34 7.85 -4.68 -17.94
CA LYS A 34 9.02 -4.36 -17.09
C LYS A 34 9.15 -2.87 -16.83
N ASN A 35 8.05 -2.20 -16.47
CA ASN A 35 8.06 -0.77 -16.19
C ASN A 35 9.05 -0.47 -15.06
N SER A 36 10.19 0.15 -15.41
CA SER A 36 11.31 0.40 -14.50
C SER A 36 10.90 1.25 -13.30
N LYS A 37 9.88 2.10 -13.44
CA LYS A 37 9.36 2.94 -12.36
C LYS A 37 8.82 2.12 -11.19
N TYR A 38 8.18 0.99 -11.47
CA TYR A 38 7.57 0.12 -10.45
C TYR A 38 8.35 -1.19 -10.26
N ALA A 39 9.55 -1.28 -10.84
CA ALA A 39 10.47 -2.35 -10.54
C ALA A 39 11.00 -2.19 -9.12
N VAL A 40 11.05 -3.30 -8.39
CA VAL A 40 11.62 -3.34 -7.03
C VAL A 40 13.10 -2.94 -7.09
N LEU A 41 13.54 -2.12 -6.15
CA LEU A 41 14.95 -1.77 -5.98
C LEU A 41 15.68 -2.86 -5.20
N GLY A 42 16.93 -3.13 -5.60
CA GLY A 42 17.77 -4.16 -5.01
C GLY A 42 17.54 -5.56 -5.58
N ASP A 43 18.22 -6.53 -5.00
CA ASP A 43 18.19 -7.95 -5.36
C ASP A 43 17.15 -8.76 -4.55
N GLY A 44 16.56 -8.12 -3.54
CA GLY A 44 15.48 -8.68 -2.73
C GLY A 44 14.24 -9.04 -3.55
N ARG A 45 13.62 -10.16 -3.20
CA ARG A 45 12.32 -10.57 -3.74
C ARG A 45 11.36 -10.86 -2.60
N ALA A 46 10.20 -10.21 -2.61
CA ALA A 46 9.11 -10.58 -1.72
C ALA A 46 8.61 -11.99 -2.06
N ILE A 47 8.29 -12.78 -1.03
CA ILE A 47 7.61 -14.07 -1.23
C ILE A 47 6.23 -13.77 -1.83
N GLY A 48 6.03 -14.21 -3.07
CA GLY A 48 4.77 -14.02 -3.77
C GLY A 48 3.67 -14.88 -3.16
N GLY A 49 2.42 -14.40 -3.24
CA GLY A 49 1.26 -15.25 -2.98
C GLY A 49 1.17 -16.38 -4.01
N GLY A 50 0.52 -17.49 -3.65
CA GLY A 50 0.31 -18.61 -4.57
C GLY A 50 -0.41 -18.21 -5.86
N ARG A 51 -0.10 -18.88 -6.98
CA ARG A 51 -0.65 -18.58 -8.32
C ARG A 51 -2.19 -18.56 -8.33
N LYS A 52 -2.84 -19.47 -7.59
CA LYS A 52 -4.30 -19.53 -7.43
C LYS A 52 -4.88 -18.23 -6.85
N ARG A 53 -4.23 -17.67 -5.81
CA ARG A 53 -4.66 -16.41 -5.19
C ARG A 53 -4.46 -15.25 -6.15
N GLN A 54 -3.34 -15.19 -6.87
CA GLN A 54 -3.11 -14.13 -7.86
C GLN A 54 -4.18 -14.14 -8.96
N LEU A 55 -4.51 -15.33 -9.49
CA LEU A 55 -5.57 -15.48 -10.47
C LEU A 55 -6.93 -15.05 -9.91
N GLN A 56 -7.24 -15.42 -8.66
CA GLN A 56 -8.46 -14.98 -7.99
C GLN A 56 -8.53 -13.46 -7.82
N SER A 57 -7.44 -12.81 -7.40
CA SER A 57 -7.37 -11.35 -7.28
C SER A 57 -7.55 -10.65 -8.64
N ILE A 58 -7.01 -11.21 -9.72
CA ILE A 58 -7.25 -10.71 -11.09
C ILE A 58 -8.72 -10.86 -11.48
N LEU A 59 -9.34 -12.02 -11.20
CA LEU A 59 -10.70 -12.33 -11.60
C LEU A 59 -11.78 -11.67 -10.74
N ARG A 60 -11.52 -11.38 -9.46
CA ARG A 60 -12.54 -10.91 -8.50
C ARG A 60 -12.18 -9.62 -7.78
N GLY A 61 -10.94 -9.14 -7.90
CA GLY A 61 -10.41 -8.15 -6.98
C GLY A 61 -10.25 -8.72 -5.57
N ASP A 62 -9.73 -7.92 -4.66
CA ASP A 62 -9.66 -8.25 -3.23
C ASP A 62 -9.56 -7.00 -2.37
N HIS A 63 -9.45 -7.22 -1.06
CA HIS A 63 -9.11 -6.18 -0.09
C HIS A 63 -7.72 -6.46 0.45
N GLY A 64 -6.97 -5.39 0.68
CA GLY A 64 -5.65 -5.49 1.29
C GLY A 64 -5.26 -4.18 1.97
N VAL A 65 -4.13 -4.21 2.66
CA VAL A 65 -3.55 -3.02 3.27
C VAL A 65 -3.15 -2.00 2.20
N VAL A 66 -3.26 -0.73 2.55
CA VAL A 66 -2.68 0.38 1.79
C VAL A 66 -1.17 0.28 1.98
N SER A 67 -0.45 0.15 0.86
CA SER A 67 0.99 -0.08 0.88
C SER A 67 1.70 0.72 -0.20
N LEU A 68 2.94 1.13 0.11
CA LEU A 68 3.86 1.75 -0.86
C LEU A 68 4.62 0.72 -1.70
N ASP A 69 4.34 -0.58 -1.58
CA ASP A 69 5.04 -1.62 -2.32
C ASP A 69 4.83 -1.51 -3.84
N SER A 70 5.91 -1.26 -4.58
CA SER A 70 5.95 -1.30 -6.05
C SER A 70 4.71 -0.64 -6.69
N PHE A 71 3.99 -1.36 -7.54
CA PHE A 71 2.81 -0.84 -8.22
C PHE A 71 1.62 -0.50 -7.29
N ARG A 72 1.53 -1.08 -6.10
CA ARG A 72 0.44 -0.80 -5.14
C ARG A 72 0.43 0.64 -4.64
N CYS A 73 1.58 1.32 -4.66
CA CYS A 73 1.68 2.73 -4.29
C CYS A 73 0.72 3.64 -5.11
N THR A 74 0.35 3.23 -6.33
CA THR A 74 -0.56 3.98 -7.21
C THR A 74 -1.98 4.14 -6.65
N GLN A 75 -2.36 3.31 -5.67
CA GLN A 75 -3.68 3.37 -5.03
C GLN A 75 -3.72 4.21 -3.77
N VAL A 76 -2.56 4.62 -3.22
CA VAL A 76 -2.46 5.24 -1.89
C VAL A 76 -3.25 6.53 -1.81
N GLU A 77 -3.11 7.43 -2.78
CA GLU A 77 -3.84 8.71 -2.79
C GLU A 77 -5.35 8.53 -2.97
N ASN A 78 -5.77 7.55 -3.79
CA ASN A 78 -7.19 7.21 -3.94
C ASN A 78 -7.75 6.68 -2.62
N ALA A 79 -6.99 5.86 -1.90
CA ALA A 79 -7.39 5.32 -0.60
C ALA A 79 -7.43 6.43 0.46
N LEU A 80 -6.47 7.35 0.47
CA LEU A 80 -6.44 8.49 1.38
C LEU A 80 -7.65 9.41 1.16
N ARG A 81 -7.92 9.82 -0.08
CA ARG A 81 -9.12 10.64 -0.40
C ARG A 81 -10.43 9.99 0.06
N ARG A 82 -10.55 8.67 -0.13
CA ARG A 82 -11.72 7.91 0.34
C ARG A 82 -11.79 7.87 1.86
N TYR A 83 -10.66 7.74 2.54
CA TYR A 83 -10.59 7.76 3.99
C TYR A 83 -11.05 9.12 4.53
N GLU A 84 -10.48 10.21 4.02
CA GLU A 84 -10.83 11.60 4.38
C GLU A 84 -12.31 11.93 4.10
N SER A 85 -12.90 11.36 3.05
CA SER A 85 -14.33 11.55 2.77
C SER A 85 -15.28 10.87 3.76
N ARG A 86 -14.77 9.92 4.57
CA ARG A 86 -15.57 9.08 5.47
C ARG A 86 -15.25 9.30 6.95
N HIS A 87 -14.09 9.88 7.24
CA HIS A 87 -13.60 10.10 8.59
C HIS A 87 -13.11 11.54 8.69
N SER A 88 -13.65 12.29 9.64
CA SER A 88 -13.21 13.64 9.99
C SER A 88 -11.90 13.65 10.76
N ASP A 89 -11.59 12.54 11.44
CA ASP A 89 -10.52 12.37 12.40
C ASP A 89 -10.01 10.93 12.39
N GLY A 90 -8.69 10.77 12.52
CA GLY A 90 -8.04 9.46 12.63
C GLY A 90 -6.71 9.36 11.88
N HIS A 91 -6.03 8.23 12.04
CA HIS A 91 -4.74 7.94 11.42
C HIS A 91 -4.91 7.09 10.17
N PHE A 92 -4.45 7.62 9.03
CA PHE A 92 -4.31 6.84 7.80
C PHE A 92 -2.91 6.23 7.73
N VAL A 93 -2.75 5.02 8.26
CA VAL A 93 -1.45 4.34 8.33
C VAL A 93 -1.17 3.57 7.04
N ILE A 94 -0.03 3.86 6.43
CA ILE A 94 0.49 3.20 5.22
C ILE A 94 1.69 2.35 5.62
N ILE A 95 1.77 1.11 5.12
CA ILE A 95 2.93 0.23 5.35
C ILE A 95 3.78 0.09 4.09
N ALA A 96 5.05 -0.28 4.25
CA ALA A 96 5.92 -0.63 3.15
C ALA A 96 6.88 -1.75 3.54
N HIS A 97 7.19 -2.65 2.61
CA HIS A 97 8.26 -3.61 2.77
C HIS A 97 9.52 -3.04 2.11
N PRO A 98 10.65 -2.90 2.84
CA PRO A 98 11.87 -2.35 2.25
C PRO A 98 12.33 -3.08 0.98
N LYS A 99 12.09 -4.41 0.93
CA LYS A 99 12.40 -5.29 -0.21
C LYS A 99 11.37 -5.24 -1.36
N ALA A 100 10.38 -4.35 -1.29
CA ALA A 100 9.35 -4.19 -2.32
C ALA A 100 9.18 -2.73 -2.76
N LEU A 101 10.02 -1.81 -2.27
CA LEU A 101 10.03 -0.42 -2.68
C LEU A 101 10.57 -0.27 -4.11
N SER A 102 10.02 0.70 -4.83
CA SER A 102 10.38 1.07 -6.20
C SER A 102 10.60 2.57 -6.31
N GLN A 103 11.12 3.06 -7.43
CA GLN A 103 11.20 4.50 -7.69
C GLN A 103 9.84 5.18 -7.53
N GLY A 104 8.76 4.56 -8.06
CA GLY A 104 7.39 5.05 -7.92
C GLY A 104 6.91 5.12 -6.47
N SER A 105 7.39 4.22 -5.61
CA SER A 105 7.08 4.23 -4.17
C SER A 105 7.61 5.51 -3.51
N PHE A 106 8.86 5.88 -3.80
CA PHE A 106 9.48 7.09 -3.26
C PHE A 106 8.84 8.36 -3.83
N GLU A 107 8.44 8.37 -5.10
CA GLU A 107 7.73 9.51 -5.69
C GLU A 107 6.37 9.74 -5.02
N VAL A 108 5.61 8.66 -4.74
CA VAL A 108 4.34 8.76 -4.00
C VAL A 108 4.59 9.25 -2.58
N LEU A 109 5.59 8.69 -1.88
CA LEU A 109 5.97 9.12 -0.53
C LEU A 109 6.33 10.60 -0.49
N ALA A 110 7.18 11.07 -1.41
CA ALA A 110 7.58 12.46 -1.51
C ALA A 110 6.37 13.38 -1.78
N ARG A 111 5.43 12.95 -2.63
CA ARG A 111 4.21 13.71 -2.91
C ARG A 111 3.27 13.76 -1.70
N LEU A 112 3.13 12.67 -0.96
CA LEU A 112 2.37 12.65 0.31
C LEU A 112 2.99 13.60 1.34
N ALA A 113 4.31 13.50 1.56
CA ALA A 113 5.02 14.38 2.48
C ALA A 113 4.90 15.86 2.08
N LYS A 114 4.96 16.16 0.78
CA LYS A 114 4.77 17.53 0.25
C LYS A 114 3.35 18.06 0.48
N ASN A 115 2.34 17.23 0.27
CA ASN A 115 0.94 17.65 0.32
C ASN A 115 0.38 17.69 1.75
N HIS A 116 0.92 16.90 2.67
CA HIS A 116 0.42 16.73 4.05
C HIS A 116 1.46 17.10 5.13
N LYS A 117 2.35 18.06 4.85
CA LYS A 117 3.54 18.41 5.69
C LYS A 117 3.30 18.46 7.21
N LEU A 118 2.15 18.96 7.66
CA LEU A 118 1.83 19.12 9.09
C LEU A 118 1.20 17.89 9.74
N GLN A 119 0.76 16.91 8.93
CA GLN A 119 0.01 15.72 9.36
C GLN A 119 0.71 14.41 8.95
N PHE A 120 1.93 14.51 8.41
CA PHE A 120 2.69 13.38 7.90
C PHE A 120 3.79 12.98 8.88
N ASN A 121 3.75 11.74 9.35
CA ASN A 121 4.75 11.17 10.26
C ASN A 121 5.31 9.88 9.66
N VAL A 122 6.61 9.62 9.87
CA VAL A 122 7.26 8.35 9.58
C VAL A 122 7.69 7.75 10.91
N LEU A 123 7.23 6.52 11.17
CA LEU A 123 7.53 5.74 12.37
C LEU A 123 8.63 4.72 12.10
#